data_AF-A0A968VSU4-F1
#
_entry.id   AF-A0A968VSU4-F1
#
_cell.length_a   1.000
_cell.length_b   1.000
_cell.length_c   1.000
_cell.angle_alpha   90.00
_cell.angle_beta   90.00
_cell.angle_gamma   90.00
#
_symmetry.space_group_name_H-M   'P 1'
#
loop_
_entity.id
_entity.type
_entity.pdbx_description
1 polymer ?
#
loop_
_entity_poly.entity_id
_entity_poly.type
_entity_poly.pdbx_seq_one_letter_code
_entity_poly.pdbx_strand_id
1 'polypeptide(L)'
;MAYVAARGGEQAIQEAEQLYHRLNGGLSHELVQLIERHMPYLVDRVMGEGSLYAPELAALAIAQSGGDLYEAVLLLRAYRATQPRLTYAAPVRQDDLLTVRRISAAFKDIPGGQFLGPTLDYSHRLLRLDVLGGRIQNSEFRTQKSSTPRTENGKPRTENH
;
A
#
# COMPACT_ATOMS: atom_id res chain seq x y z
N MET A 1 29.58 -40.31 -31.87
CA MET A 1 29.81 -39.81 -30.50
C MET A 1 28.48 -39.83 -29.77
N ALA A 2 28.40 -40.49 -28.61
CA ALA A 2 27.17 -40.54 -27.82
C ALA A 2 27.19 -39.42 -26.77
N TYR A 3 26.10 -38.64 -26.69
CA TYR A 3 25.90 -37.69 -25.61
C TYR A 3 25.40 -38.43 -24.36
N VAL A 4 25.96 -38.12 -23.19
CA VAL A 4 25.55 -38.65 -21.89
C VAL A 4 24.80 -37.54 -21.14
N ALA A 5 23.64 -37.87 -20.58
CA ALA A 5 22.87 -36.92 -19.79
C ALA A 5 23.63 -36.56 -18.50
N ALA A 6 24.03 -35.29 -18.37
CA ALA A 6 24.60 -34.75 -17.15
C ALA A 6 23.50 -34.27 -16.20
N ARG A 7 23.63 -34.57 -14.90
CA ARG A 7 22.77 -33.99 -13.85
C ARG A 7 23.40 -32.66 -13.42
N GLY A 8 22.70 -31.54 -13.63
CA GLY A 8 23.17 -30.20 -13.21
C GLY A 8 22.06 -29.26 -12.73
N GLY A 9 20.79 -29.70 -12.73
CA GLY A 9 19.65 -28.85 -12.43
C GLY A 9 19.65 -28.29 -11.01
N GLU A 10 19.92 -29.13 -10.01
CA GLU A 10 19.93 -28.71 -8.60
C GLU A 10 20.99 -27.64 -8.31
N GLN A 11 22.21 -27.85 -8.80
CA GLN A 11 23.28 -26.87 -8.65
C GLN A 11 22.93 -25.56 -9.38
N ALA A 12 22.36 -25.63 -10.59
CA ALA A 12 21.92 -24.43 -11.31
C ALA A 12 20.81 -23.65 -10.55
N ILE A 13 19.89 -24.36 -9.89
CA ILE A 13 18.84 -23.73 -9.06
C ILE A 13 19.47 -23.02 -7.86
N GLN A 14 20.35 -23.69 -7.12
CA GLN A 14 21.01 -23.11 -5.95
C GLN A 14 21.84 -21.87 -6.31
N GLU A 15 22.60 -21.94 -7.41
CA GLU A 15 23.39 -20.79 -7.88
C GLU A 15 22.50 -19.63 -8.35
N ALA A 16 21.37 -19.92 -8.98
CA ALA A 16 20.40 -18.90 -9.38
C ALA A 16 19.76 -18.19 -8.17
N GLU A 17 19.37 -18.94 -7.14
CA GLU A 17 18.82 -18.40 -5.90
C GLU A 17 19.85 -17.55 -5.15
N GLN A 18 21.09 -18.03 -5.03
CA GLN A 18 22.18 -17.27 -4.44
C GLN A 18 22.49 -15.99 -5.24
N LEU A 19 22.43 -16.05 -6.57
CA LEU A 19 22.60 -14.87 -7.41
C LEU A 19 21.48 -13.86 -7.18
N TYR A 20 20.22 -14.31 -7.12
CA TYR A 20 19.07 -13.46 -6.83
C TYR A 20 19.23 -12.71 -5.49
N HIS A 21 19.58 -13.42 -4.41
CA HIS A 21 19.80 -12.79 -3.11
C HIS A 21 20.98 -11.81 -3.10
N ARG A 22 22.07 -12.11 -3.81
CA ARG A 22 23.20 -11.18 -3.93
C ARG A 22 22.83 -9.87 -4.65
N LEU A 23 21.90 -9.93 -5.61
CA LEU A 23 21.45 -8.76 -6.37
C LEU A 23 20.45 -7.89 -5.60
N ASN A 24 19.61 -8.49 -4.74
CA ASN A 24 18.58 -7.77 -3.98
C ASN A 24 19.08 -7.07 -2.69
N GLY A 25 20.38 -7.17 -2.40
CA GLY A 25 20.96 -6.60 -1.19
C GLY A 25 20.67 -7.41 0.08
N GLY A 26 21.11 -6.89 1.22
CA GLY A 26 20.96 -7.58 2.50
C GLY A 26 19.56 -7.44 3.10
N LEU A 27 18.98 -8.57 3.53
CA LEU A 27 17.77 -8.57 4.33
C LEU A 27 18.11 -8.18 5.78
N SER A 28 17.52 -7.09 6.27
CA SER A 28 17.70 -6.63 7.65
C SER A 28 16.36 -6.27 8.28
N HIS A 29 16.28 -6.36 9.61
CA HIS A 29 15.11 -5.92 10.36
C HIS A 29 14.82 -4.42 10.17
N GLU A 30 15.86 -3.59 10.02
CA GLU A 30 15.72 -2.16 9.73
C GLU A 30 15.02 -1.92 8.37
N LEU A 31 15.38 -2.69 7.33
CA LEU A 31 14.71 -2.61 6.03
C LEU A 31 13.23 -2.98 6.15
N VAL A 32 12.90 -4.04 6.89
CA VAL A 32 11.51 -4.45 7.14
C VAL A 32 10.73 -3.31 7.80
N GLN A 33 11.27 -2.71 8.86
CA GLN A 33 10.66 -1.56 9.54
C GLN A 33 10.49 -0.35 8.62
N LEU A 34 11.47 -0.09 7.73
CA LEU A 34 11.40 1.00 6.78
C LEU A 34 10.28 0.78 5.76
N ILE A 35 10.15 -0.43 5.22
CA ILE A 35 9.08 -0.80 4.28
C ILE A 35 7.72 -0.69 4.97
N GLU A 36 7.58 -1.28 6.16
CA GLU A 36 6.34 -1.22 6.94
C GLU A 36 5.88 0.23 7.17
N ARG A 37 6.81 1.11 7.55
CA ARG A 37 6.51 2.50 7.87
C ARG A 37 6.28 3.39 6.64
N HIS A 38 7.08 3.22 5.59
CA HIS A 38 7.11 4.16 4.46
C HIS A 38 6.37 3.67 3.21
N MET A 39 5.94 2.41 3.18
CA MET A 39 5.18 1.85 2.07
C MET A 39 3.83 1.23 2.51
N PRO A 40 3.01 1.93 3.33
CA PRO A 40 1.82 1.34 3.95
C PRO A 40 0.80 0.80 2.93
N TYR A 41 0.60 1.49 1.81
CA TYR A 41 -0.33 1.04 0.77
C TYR A 41 0.14 -0.24 0.04
N LEU A 42 1.45 -0.44 -0.08
CA LEU A 42 1.99 -1.68 -0.66
C LEU A 42 1.84 -2.84 0.33
N VAL A 43 2.13 -2.58 1.60
CA VAL A 43 1.94 -3.54 2.70
C VAL A 43 0.46 -3.94 2.79
N ASP A 44 -0.47 -2.99 2.76
CA ASP A 44 -1.91 -3.25 2.74
C ASP A 44 -2.32 -4.12 1.56
N ARG A 45 -1.77 -3.85 0.36
CA ARG A 45 -2.03 -4.65 -0.83
C ARG A 45 -1.58 -6.09 -0.66
N VAL A 46 -0.35 -6.30 -0.19
CA VAL A 46 0.20 -7.63 0.07
C VAL A 46 -0.60 -8.37 1.14
N MET A 47 -1.01 -7.69 2.22
CA MET A 47 -1.89 -8.29 3.25
C MET A 47 -3.26 -8.70 2.67
N GLY A 48 -3.87 -7.84 1.85
CA GLY A 48 -5.16 -8.10 1.21
C GLY A 48 -5.12 -9.28 0.24
N GLU A 49 -4.18 -9.28 -0.71
CA GLU A 49 -4.01 -10.34 -1.71
C GLU A 49 -3.46 -11.65 -1.09
N GLY A 50 -2.64 -11.51 -0.04
CA GLY A 50 -2.11 -12.61 0.76
C GLY A 50 -3.11 -13.21 1.76
N SER A 51 -4.23 -12.53 2.01
CA SER A 51 -5.28 -12.93 2.94
C SER A 51 -4.79 -13.16 4.39
N LEU A 52 -3.79 -12.38 4.82
CA LEU A 52 -3.25 -12.39 6.17
C LEU A 52 -2.98 -10.96 6.64
N TYR A 53 -3.69 -10.52 7.68
CA TYR A 53 -3.43 -9.24 8.31
C TYR A 53 -2.24 -9.37 9.27
N ALA A 54 -1.04 -9.06 8.77
CA ALA A 54 0.21 -9.06 9.53
C ALA A 54 1.20 -8.07 8.87
N PRO A 55 1.22 -6.79 9.28
CA PRO A 55 2.01 -5.74 8.62
C PRO A 55 3.50 -6.06 8.53
N GLU A 56 4.11 -6.50 9.63
CA GLU A 56 5.53 -6.86 9.69
C GLU A 56 5.87 -8.03 8.75
N LEU A 57 5.02 -9.06 8.68
CA LEU A 57 5.24 -10.22 7.80
C LEU A 57 5.04 -9.86 6.33
N ALA A 58 4.08 -8.98 6.01
CA ALA A 58 3.90 -8.46 4.66
C ALA A 58 5.10 -7.60 4.24
N ALA A 59 5.62 -6.74 5.12
CA ALA A 59 6.85 -5.99 4.88
C ALA A 59 8.08 -6.90 4.71
N LEU A 60 8.18 -7.97 5.49
CA LEU A 60 9.21 -9.00 5.34
C LEU A 60 9.12 -9.68 3.97
N ALA A 61 7.92 -10.07 3.53
CA ALA A 61 7.73 -10.69 2.21
C ALA A 61 8.14 -9.76 1.07
N ILE A 62 7.81 -8.46 1.16
CA ILE A 62 8.25 -7.43 0.21
C ILE A 62 9.77 -7.29 0.21
N ALA A 63 10.40 -7.28 1.39
CA ALA A 63 11.85 -7.18 1.51
C ALA A 63 12.55 -8.39 0.89
N GLN A 64 12.04 -9.61 1.15
CA GLN A 64 12.59 -10.86 0.62
C GLN A 64 12.47 -10.97 -0.91
N SER A 65 11.37 -10.48 -1.47
CA SER A 65 11.13 -10.52 -2.93
C SER A 65 11.81 -9.38 -3.70
N GLY A 66 12.59 -8.52 -3.04
CA GLY A 66 13.18 -7.34 -3.67
C GLY A 66 12.14 -6.37 -4.22
N GLY A 67 10.93 -6.38 -3.66
CA GLY A 67 9.80 -5.57 -4.15
C GLY A 67 8.98 -6.21 -5.27
N ASP A 68 9.26 -7.45 -5.69
CA ASP A 68 8.35 -8.19 -6.57
C ASP A 68 7.04 -8.49 -5.83
N LEU A 69 5.96 -7.86 -6.29
CA LEU A 69 4.64 -7.94 -5.67
C LEU A 69 4.05 -9.35 -5.77
N TYR A 70 4.24 -10.04 -6.89
CA TYR A 70 3.66 -11.37 -7.08
C TYR A 70 4.31 -12.37 -6.13
N GLU A 71 5.65 -12.34 -6.06
CA GLU A 71 6.41 -13.20 -5.15
C GLU A 71 6.13 -12.86 -3.68
N ALA A 72 6.02 -11.57 -3.31
CA ALA A 72 5.67 -11.17 -1.94
C ALA A 72 4.30 -11.74 -1.51
N VAL A 73 3.30 -11.67 -2.39
CA VAL A 73 1.98 -12.25 -2.14
C VAL A 73 2.07 -13.77 -2.03
N LEU A 74 2.82 -14.43 -2.91
CA LEU A 74 2.98 -15.89 -2.86
C LEU A 74 3.66 -16.36 -1.57
N LEU A 75 4.73 -15.67 -1.14
CA LEU A 75 5.42 -15.91 0.13
C LEU A 75 4.46 -15.79 1.31
N LEU A 76 3.68 -14.71 1.39
CA LEU A 76 2.75 -14.50 2.50
C LEU A 76 1.62 -15.56 2.52
N ARG A 77 1.12 -15.97 1.35
CA ARG A 77 0.13 -17.04 1.21
C ARG A 77 0.68 -18.40 1.63
N ALA A 78 1.92 -18.70 1.22
CA ALA A 78 2.61 -19.92 1.60
C ALA A 78 2.80 -19.96 3.11
N TYR A 79 3.26 -18.87 3.72
CA TYR A 79 3.38 -18.75 5.17
C TYR A 79 2.04 -18.95 5.88
N ARG A 80 0.97 -18.28 5.44
CA ARG A 80 -0.38 -18.45 6.00
C ARG A 80 -0.84 -19.90 5.99
N ALA A 81 -0.51 -20.66 4.94
CA ALA A 81 -0.91 -22.06 4.80
C ALA A 81 -0.23 -23.00 5.81
N THR A 82 0.91 -22.60 6.37
CA THR A 82 1.60 -23.36 7.42
C THR A 82 1.06 -23.06 8.82
N GLN A 83 0.24 -22.01 8.99
CA GLN A 83 -0.27 -21.60 10.28
C GLN A 83 -1.56 -22.36 10.67
N PRO A 84 -1.71 -22.76 11.94
CA PRO A 84 -2.93 -23.37 12.42
C PRO A 84 -4.07 -22.35 12.50
N ARG A 85 -5.30 -22.80 12.23
CA ARG A 85 -6.50 -21.98 12.46
C ARG A 85 -6.91 -22.07 13.94
N LEU A 86 -6.60 -21.03 14.70
CA LEU A 86 -6.87 -20.99 16.15
C LEU A 86 -8.35 -20.75 16.49
N THR A 87 -9.00 -19.80 15.78
CA THR A 87 -10.39 -19.40 16.07
C THR A 87 -11.00 -18.63 14.89
N TYR A 88 -12.25 -18.22 15.03
CA TYR A 88 -12.98 -17.32 14.13
C TYR A 88 -13.25 -15.99 14.81
N ALA A 89 -13.00 -14.89 14.09
CA ALA A 89 -13.35 -13.56 14.57
C ALA A 89 -14.87 -13.35 14.55
N ALA A 90 -15.38 -12.54 15.47
CA ALA A 90 -16.76 -12.08 15.42
C ALA A 90 -16.99 -11.18 14.19
N PRO A 91 -18.21 -11.15 13.63
CA PRO A 91 -18.55 -10.21 12.57
C PRO A 91 -18.37 -8.76 13.03
N VAL A 92 -17.79 -7.92 12.16
CA VAL A 92 -17.61 -6.48 12.42
C VAL A 92 -18.83 -5.72 11.92
N ARG A 93 -19.33 -4.75 12.69
CA ARG A 93 -20.41 -3.84 12.28
C ARG A 93 -19.85 -2.48 11.86
N GLN A 94 -20.46 -1.84 10.87
CA GLN A 94 -20.06 -0.49 10.42
C GLN A 94 -20.09 0.56 11.53
N ASP A 95 -21.04 0.48 12.46
CA ASP A 95 -21.17 1.44 13.57
C ASP A 95 -19.97 1.40 14.52
N ASP A 96 -19.22 0.28 14.53
CA ASP A 96 -18.05 0.07 15.39
C ASP A 96 -16.74 0.48 14.70
N LEU A 97 -16.78 0.87 13.41
CA LEU A 97 -15.61 1.22 12.62
C LEU A 97 -15.25 2.70 12.74
N LEU A 98 -13.96 2.98 12.93
CA LEU A 98 -13.43 4.33 12.75
C LEU A 98 -13.36 4.66 11.25
N THR A 99 -14.21 5.59 10.81
CA THR A 99 -14.24 6.04 9.43
C THR A 99 -13.09 7.02 9.15
N VAL A 100 -12.07 6.58 8.40
CA VAL A 100 -10.93 7.42 7.99
C VAL A 100 -11.20 8.15 6.66
N ARG A 101 -12.01 7.55 5.77
CA ARG A 101 -12.41 8.10 4.47
C ARG A 101 -13.82 7.65 4.13
N ARG A 102 -14.64 8.55 3.60
CA ARG A 102 -16.02 8.30 3.18
C ARG A 102 -16.43 9.26 2.08
N ILE A 103 -16.63 8.73 0.88
CA ILE A 103 -17.00 9.50 -0.31
C ILE A 103 -18.22 8.88 -1.00
N SER A 104 -19.05 9.71 -1.61
CA SER A 104 -20.18 9.28 -2.45
C SER A 104 -20.13 10.02 -3.77
N ALA A 105 -20.13 9.25 -4.87
CA ALA A 105 -20.23 9.80 -6.22
C ALA A 105 -21.70 10.04 -6.65
N ALA A 106 -22.66 9.41 -5.98
CA ALA A 106 -24.07 9.46 -6.36
C ALA A 106 -24.78 10.75 -5.91
N PHE A 107 -24.31 11.36 -4.82
CA PHE A 107 -24.89 12.57 -4.26
C PHE A 107 -23.79 13.55 -3.89
N LYS A 108 -24.07 14.84 -4.11
CA LYS A 108 -23.17 15.92 -3.71
C LYS A 108 -22.94 15.90 -2.20
N ASP A 109 -24.04 15.82 -1.44
CA ASP A 109 -24.04 15.81 0.03
C ASP A 109 -24.70 14.53 0.54
N ILE A 110 -24.15 13.95 1.61
CA ILE A 110 -24.67 12.76 2.28
C ILE A 110 -24.79 13.03 3.78
N PRO A 111 -25.69 12.35 4.52
CA PRO A 111 -25.78 12.50 5.97
C PRO A 111 -24.43 12.24 6.63
N GLY A 112 -23.97 13.14 7.49
CA GLY A 112 -22.63 13.09 8.08
C GLY A 112 -21.50 13.66 7.20
N GLY A 113 -21.77 14.06 5.96
CA GLY A 113 -20.81 14.70 5.07
C GLY A 113 -19.87 13.75 4.33
N GLN A 114 -19.09 14.31 3.40
CA GLN A 114 -18.03 13.61 2.68
C GLN A 114 -16.67 13.88 3.35
N PHE A 115 -15.90 12.83 3.57
CA PHE A 115 -14.58 12.87 4.18
C PHE A 115 -13.56 12.28 3.22
N LEU A 116 -12.65 13.12 2.70
CA LEU A 116 -11.63 12.66 1.76
C LEU A 116 -10.57 11.76 2.42
N GLY A 117 -10.26 11.96 3.70
CA GLY A 117 -9.17 11.23 4.36
C GLY A 117 -7.81 11.40 3.66
N PRO A 118 -6.81 10.58 4.00
CA PRO A 118 -5.52 10.55 3.31
C PRO A 118 -5.70 10.07 1.85
N THR A 119 -5.41 10.93 0.87
CA THR A 119 -5.57 10.57 -0.55
C THR A 119 -4.65 11.35 -1.49
N LEU A 120 -4.33 10.72 -2.63
CA LEU A 120 -3.65 11.32 -3.78
C LEU A 120 -4.59 11.65 -4.95
N ASP A 121 -5.90 11.44 -4.84
CA ASP A 121 -6.86 11.55 -5.96
C ASP A 121 -6.80 12.89 -6.71
N TYR A 122 -6.48 13.97 -5.99
CA TYR A 122 -6.42 15.33 -6.52
C TYR A 122 -4.99 15.88 -6.62
N SER A 123 -3.99 15.03 -6.38
CA SER A 123 -2.58 15.42 -6.42
C SER A 123 -2.07 15.53 -7.85
N HIS A 124 -1.21 16.51 -8.11
CA HIS A 124 -0.48 16.58 -9.38
C HIS A 124 0.57 15.46 -9.45
N ARG A 125 0.60 14.74 -10.58
CA ARG A 125 1.50 13.59 -10.83
C ARG A 125 2.89 14.07 -11.28
N LEU A 126 3.60 14.74 -10.39
CA LEU A 126 4.92 15.32 -10.67
C LEU A 126 5.98 14.70 -9.76
N LEU A 127 7.11 14.28 -10.34
CA LEU A 127 8.26 13.81 -9.58
C LEU A 127 8.95 14.99 -8.87
N ARG A 128 9.40 14.75 -7.64
CA ARG A 128 10.11 15.72 -6.80
C ARG A 128 11.62 15.47 -6.92
N LEU A 129 12.20 15.95 -8.02
CA LEU A 129 13.61 15.69 -8.37
C LEU A 129 14.62 16.31 -7.40
N ASP A 130 14.21 17.32 -6.63
CA ASP A 130 15.05 18.01 -5.65
C ASP A 130 15.50 17.11 -4.49
N VAL A 131 14.74 16.03 -4.21
CA VAL A 131 15.10 15.01 -3.21
C VAL A 131 16.37 14.26 -3.61
N LEU A 132 16.59 14.02 -4.91
CA LEU A 132 17.82 13.39 -5.42
C LEU A 132 19.06 14.27 -5.20
N GLY A 133 18.87 15.59 -5.03
CA GLY A 133 19.92 16.54 -4.66
C GLY A 133 20.15 16.65 -3.15
N GLY A 134 19.58 15.75 -2.34
CA GLY A 134 19.76 15.72 -0.88
C GLY A 134 18.83 16.63 -0.08
N ARG A 135 17.81 17.24 -0.71
CA ARG A 135 16.79 17.98 0.05
C ARG A 135 15.90 17.01 0.81
N ILE A 136 15.87 17.16 2.13
CA ILE A 136 14.91 16.46 2.98
C ILE A 136 13.59 17.25 2.94
N GLN A 137 12.52 16.60 2.51
CA GLN A 137 11.18 17.16 2.64
C GLN A 137 10.60 16.69 3.96
N ASN A 138 10.47 17.61 4.92
CA ASN A 138 9.63 17.38 6.09
C ASN A 138 8.17 17.40 5.65
N SER A 139 7.32 16.60 6.30
CA SER A 139 5.88 16.48 6.03
C SER A 139 5.08 17.74 6.42
N GLU A 140 5.66 18.93 6.28
CA GLU A 140 4.94 20.18 6.43
C GLU A 140 3.97 20.29 5.26
N PHE A 141 2.70 20.01 5.56
CA PHE A 141 1.58 20.29 4.69
C PHE A 141 1.68 21.76 4.25
N ARG A 142 2.14 21.99 3.02
CA ARG A 142 2.07 23.31 2.41
C ARG A 142 0.59 23.60 2.21
N THR A 143 -0.03 24.28 3.18
CA THR A 143 -1.37 24.85 3.04
C THR A 143 -1.31 25.80 1.85
N GLN A 144 -1.67 25.31 0.67
CA GLN A 144 -2.03 26.20 -0.41
C GLN A 144 -3.21 27.00 0.10
N LYS A 145 -3.02 28.31 0.29
CA LYS A 145 -4.11 29.25 0.61
C LYS A 145 -5.24 28.97 -0.37
N SER A 146 -6.32 28.37 0.14
CA SER A 146 -7.55 28.18 -0.61
C SER A 146 -8.02 29.55 -1.08
N SER A 147 -8.07 29.75 -2.39
CA SER A 147 -8.87 30.82 -2.99
C SER A 147 -10.29 30.70 -2.44
N THR A 148 -10.73 31.74 -1.75
CA THR A 148 -12.05 31.89 -1.14
C THR A 148 -13.14 31.37 -2.10
N PRO A 149 -14.09 30.51 -1.66
CA PRO A 149 -15.25 30.22 -2.48
C PRO A 149 -16.01 31.53 -2.71
N ARG A 150 -16.18 31.93 -3.97
CA ARG A 150 -17.10 33.03 -4.32
C ARG A 150 -18.48 32.64 -3.79
N THR A 151 -18.93 33.35 -2.77
CA THR A 151 -20.32 33.33 -2.34
C THR A 151 -21.11 34.04 -3.42
N GLU A 152 -21.78 33.29 -4.30
CA GLU A 152 -22.85 33.83 -5.13
C GLU A 152 -24.06 34.09 -4.22
N ASN A 153 -24.08 35.26 -3.61
CA ASN A 153 -25.29 35.85 -3.06
C ASN A 153 -26.05 36.54 -4.21
N GLY A 154 -27.32 36.15 -4.41
CA GLY A 154 -28.34 37.09 -4.88
C GLY A 154 -29.36 36.57 -5.90
N LYS A 155 -30.47 35.99 -5.44
CA LYS A 155 -31.77 36.69 -5.41
C LYS A 155 -32.88 35.81 -4.80
N PRO A 156 -33.78 36.37 -3.97
CA PRO A 156 -34.98 35.69 -3.51
C PRO A 156 -35.99 35.62 -4.65
N ARG A 157 -36.55 34.42 -4.91
CA ARG A 157 -37.76 34.28 -5.72
C ARG A 157 -38.92 34.80 -4.89
N THR A 158 -39.42 35.97 -5.26
CA THR A 158 -40.67 36.53 -4.79
C THR A 158 -41.82 35.58 -5.10
N GLU A 159 -42.56 35.20 -4.07
CA GLU A 159 -43.96 34.80 -4.17
C GLU A 159 -44.76 35.95 -4.82
N ASN A 160 -45.64 35.63 -5.77
CA ASN A 160 -47.02 36.14 -5.79
C ASN A 160 -47.83 35.58 -6.98
N HIS A 161 -49.04 35.16 -6.62
CA HIS A 161 -50.24 34.82 -7.40
C HIS A 161 -50.33 33.45 -8.07
#